data_AF-A0A3M4YEH5-F1
#
_entry.id   AF-A0A3M4YEH5-F1
#
_cell.length_a   1.000
_cell.length_b   1.000
_cell.length_c   1.000
_cell.angle_alpha   90.00
_cell.angle_beta   90.00
_cell.angle_gamma   90.00
#
_symmetry.space_group_name_H-M   'P 1'
#
loop_
_entity.id
_entity.type
_entity.pdbx_description
1 polymer ?
#
loop_
_entity_poly.entity_id
_entity_poly.type
_entity_poly.pdbx_seq_one_letter_code
_entity_poly.pdbx_strand_id
1 'polypeptide(L)'
;MSSLYPVRGRGTASNPHNRFAPSQSVVEDDGWYQEVPLTQGTQVTSETAKSIITRNSSPDIPFDRSINPYRGCEHGCIYCFARPSHAYWDMSPGLDFETKLIAKTNAAALLEQQLSKPGYRCAPITLGANTDPYQPIEREYRITRATLEVLLRYRHPVSIITKGSLILRDLDLLAEMARLRLVSVFISLTTLDDELKCILEPRAAAPKARLRAIRVLRQAGVPVGVLCAPMIPMINDSELEALLSEAKAAGALSASYVMLRLPLEVAPLFDEWLKTHYPQRADHVMSLIRQSRGGALYDSTFGSRMRGEGPFADLLAQRYALAIKRLGLNKRGGFALDCDAFCPPGGQMSLL
;
A
#
# COMPACT_ATOMS: atom_id res chain seq x y z
N MET A 1 24.55 -8.85 19.29
CA MET A 1 24.26 -7.39 19.21
C MET A 1 23.26 -7.14 18.08
N SER A 2 22.09 -6.54 18.37
CA SER A 2 21.18 -6.08 17.31
C SER A 2 21.89 -4.97 16.51
N SER A 3 22.05 -5.16 15.21
CA SER A 3 22.57 -4.13 14.31
C SER A 3 21.63 -2.92 14.34
N LEU A 4 22.16 -1.71 14.54
CA LEU A 4 21.40 -0.45 14.44
C LEU A 4 20.82 -0.23 13.02
N TYR A 5 21.39 -0.92 12.02
CA TYR A 5 20.95 -0.86 10.64
C TYR A 5 20.11 -2.08 10.27
N PRO A 6 19.00 -1.90 9.54
CA PRO A 6 18.25 -3.01 8.97
C PRO A 6 19.12 -3.93 8.12
N VAL A 7 18.83 -5.22 8.14
CA VAL A 7 19.41 -6.19 7.20
C VAL A 7 19.13 -5.71 5.77
N ARG A 8 20.08 -5.89 4.85
CA ARG A 8 19.91 -5.45 3.45
C ARG A 8 18.60 -5.96 2.87
N GLY A 9 17.77 -5.04 2.35
CA GLY A 9 16.45 -5.36 1.80
C GLY A 9 15.31 -5.38 2.83
N ARG A 10 15.57 -4.96 4.07
CA ARG A 10 14.57 -4.88 5.15
C ARG A 10 14.37 -3.44 5.61
N GLY A 11 13.15 -3.12 6.02
CA GLY A 11 12.73 -1.77 6.41
C GLY A 11 13.05 -1.42 7.86
N THR A 12 13.26 -2.42 8.70
CA THR A 12 13.51 -2.28 10.14
C THR A 12 14.51 -3.34 10.59
N ALA A 13 15.39 -2.99 11.54
CA ALA A 13 16.19 -3.96 12.28
C ALA A 13 15.41 -4.55 13.47
N SER A 14 14.41 -3.81 13.96
CA SER A 14 13.64 -4.15 15.14
C SER A 14 12.53 -5.17 14.87
N ASN A 15 12.36 -6.07 15.83
CA ASN A 15 11.31 -7.08 15.87
C ASN A 15 10.56 -7.03 17.22
N PRO A 16 9.85 -5.93 17.53
CA PRO A 16 9.18 -5.76 18.82
C PRO A 16 8.14 -6.86 19.07
N HIS A 17 7.94 -7.26 20.31
CA HIS A 17 6.91 -8.22 20.68
C HIS A 17 5.52 -7.76 20.22
N ASN A 18 4.66 -8.71 19.87
CA ASN A 18 3.29 -8.39 19.55
C ASN A 18 2.56 -7.83 20.79
N ARG A 19 1.66 -6.87 20.58
CA ARG A 19 0.95 -6.16 21.66
C ARG A 19 0.06 -7.05 22.55
N PHE A 20 -0.26 -8.26 22.10
CA PHE A 20 -1.21 -9.17 22.76
C PHE A 20 -0.49 -10.33 23.47
N ALA A 21 0.83 -10.42 23.38
CA ALA A 21 1.62 -11.48 23.98
C ALA A 21 1.60 -11.33 25.51
N PRO A 22 1.27 -12.39 26.26
CA PRO A 22 1.27 -12.35 27.73
C PRO A 22 2.69 -12.33 28.32
N SER A 23 3.70 -12.72 27.53
CA SER A 23 5.10 -12.75 27.91
C SER A 23 5.99 -12.19 26.80
N GLN A 24 7.16 -11.68 27.19
CA GLN A 24 8.19 -11.19 26.29
C GLN A 24 9.41 -12.12 26.39
N SER A 25 9.99 -12.46 25.24
CA SER A 25 11.20 -13.28 25.14
C SER A 25 12.36 -12.40 24.70
N VAL A 26 13.33 -12.20 25.57
CA VAL A 26 14.53 -11.43 25.25
C VAL A 26 15.58 -12.37 24.67
N VAL A 27 16.15 -11.99 23.51
CA VAL A 27 17.30 -12.70 22.95
C VAL A 27 18.53 -12.23 23.70
N GLU A 28 19.19 -13.17 24.37
CA GLU A 28 20.46 -12.96 25.06
C GLU A 28 21.54 -13.78 24.36
N ASP A 29 22.73 -13.21 24.24
CA ASP A 29 23.90 -13.91 23.70
C ASP A 29 24.36 -14.91 24.76
N ASP A 30 24.24 -16.20 24.46
CA ASP A 30 24.65 -17.27 25.36
C ASP A 30 26.16 -17.55 25.29
N GLY A 31 26.91 -16.77 24.50
CA GLY A 31 28.35 -16.90 24.31
C GLY A 31 28.75 -18.01 23.33
N TRP A 32 27.78 -18.72 22.74
CA TRP A 32 28.05 -19.77 21.77
C TRP A 32 28.08 -19.20 20.35
N TYR A 33 29.11 -19.57 19.60
CA TYR A 33 29.21 -19.20 18.19
C TYR A 33 28.05 -19.84 17.41
N GLN A 34 27.21 -19.00 16.80
CA GLN A 34 26.21 -19.41 15.82
C GLN A 34 26.47 -18.70 14.50
N GLU A 35 26.51 -19.48 13.42
CA GLU A 35 26.53 -18.94 12.07
C GLU A 35 25.14 -18.41 11.71
N VAL A 36 24.91 -17.12 11.93
CA VAL A 36 23.65 -16.45 11.58
C VAL A 36 23.71 -16.05 10.10
N PRO A 37 22.77 -16.48 9.25
CA PRO A 37 22.77 -16.10 7.84
C PRO A 37 22.75 -14.58 7.67
N LEU A 38 23.59 -14.07 6.77
CA LEU A 38 23.67 -12.63 6.45
C LEU A 38 22.35 -12.04 5.93
N THR A 39 21.44 -12.89 5.47
CA THR A 39 20.11 -12.51 4.98
C THR A 39 19.03 -13.40 5.57
N GLN A 40 17.95 -12.80 6.03
CA GLN A 40 16.73 -13.53 6.37
C GLN A 40 15.84 -13.64 5.13
N GLY A 41 15.59 -14.86 4.67
CA GLY A 41 14.62 -15.13 3.61
C GLY A 41 13.19 -14.80 4.04
N THR A 42 12.32 -14.54 3.08
CA THR A 42 10.88 -14.41 3.36
C THR A 42 10.26 -15.80 3.49
N GLN A 43 9.58 -16.05 4.60
CA GLN A 43 8.75 -17.23 4.84
C GLN A 43 7.30 -16.90 4.49
N VAL A 44 6.64 -17.80 3.75
CA VAL A 44 5.25 -17.61 3.34
C VAL A 44 4.42 -18.82 3.76
N THR A 45 3.40 -18.59 4.57
CA THR A 45 2.43 -19.62 4.98
C THR A 45 1.18 -19.52 4.13
N SER A 46 0.72 -20.65 3.59
CA SER A 46 -0.54 -20.72 2.85
C SER A 46 -1.74 -20.70 3.80
N GLU A 47 -2.72 -19.84 3.56
CA GLU A 47 -4.00 -19.74 4.28
C GLU A 47 -5.16 -20.13 3.36
N THR A 48 -5.97 -21.09 3.80
CA THR A 48 -7.31 -21.32 3.25
C THR A 48 -8.28 -20.34 3.93
N ALA A 49 -8.50 -19.19 3.30
CA ALA A 49 -9.33 -18.13 3.85
C ALA A 49 -10.81 -18.53 3.89
N LYS A 50 -11.55 -18.04 4.91
CA LYS A 50 -13.01 -18.20 5.02
C LYS A 50 -13.81 -17.09 4.32
N SER A 51 -13.20 -15.93 4.14
CA SER A 51 -13.72 -14.81 3.34
C SER A 51 -12.59 -14.09 2.63
N ILE A 52 -12.85 -13.53 1.44
CA ILE A 52 -11.87 -12.74 0.68
C ILE A 52 -12.23 -11.25 0.61
N ILE A 53 -13.52 -10.90 0.49
CA ILE A 53 -13.99 -9.51 0.50
C ILE A 53 -14.07 -9.01 1.95
N THR A 54 -13.29 -7.98 2.27
CA THR A 54 -13.34 -7.27 3.56
C THR A 54 -14.09 -5.96 3.42
N ARG A 55 -14.95 -5.61 4.38
CA ARG A 55 -15.73 -4.37 4.37
C ARG A 55 -15.25 -3.35 5.41
N ASN A 56 -15.51 -2.08 5.16
CA ASN A 56 -15.25 -0.98 6.08
C ASN A 56 -16.35 0.10 5.94
N SER A 57 -16.46 0.96 6.95
CA SER A 57 -17.40 2.10 7.00
C SER A 57 -16.69 3.45 7.13
N SER A 58 -15.42 3.53 6.71
CA SER A 58 -14.62 4.73 6.94
C SER A 58 -14.98 5.83 5.94
N PRO A 59 -15.26 7.07 6.41
CA PRO A 59 -15.59 8.19 5.53
C PRO A 59 -14.38 8.77 4.80
N ASP A 60 -13.15 8.38 5.17
CA ASP A 60 -11.92 8.93 4.59
C ASP A 60 -11.48 8.26 3.29
N ILE A 61 -12.04 7.10 2.98
CA ILE A 61 -11.70 6.33 1.78
C ILE A 61 -12.93 6.18 0.87
N PRO A 62 -12.74 6.23 -0.45
CA PRO A 62 -13.86 6.23 -1.40
C PRO A 62 -14.42 4.83 -1.69
N PHE A 63 -14.16 3.85 -0.83
CA PHE A 63 -14.56 2.45 -1.04
C PHE A 63 -14.98 1.77 0.27
N ASP A 64 -16.01 0.91 0.18
CA ASP A 64 -16.54 0.14 1.31
C ASP A 64 -15.97 -1.28 1.38
N ARG A 65 -15.33 -1.77 0.32
CA ARG A 65 -14.88 -3.16 0.19
C ARG A 65 -13.51 -3.30 -0.46
N SER A 66 -12.75 -4.28 0.00
CA SER A 66 -11.40 -4.55 -0.48
C SER A 66 -11.04 -6.02 -0.49
N ILE A 67 -10.05 -6.37 -1.30
CA ILE A 67 -9.37 -7.66 -1.30
C ILE A 67 -7.89 -7.42 -1.02
N ASN A 68 -7.34 -8.23 -0.12
CA ASN A 68 -5.90 -8.29 0.15
C ASN A 68 -5.48 -9.76 0.01
N PRO A 69 -4.80 -10.13 -1.10
CA PRO A 69 -4.36 -11.50 -1.37
C PRO A 69 -3.37 -12.03 -0.32
N TYR A 70 -2.66 -11.12 0.33
CA TYR A 70 -1.60 -11.40 1.29
C TYR A 70 -1.85 -10.72 2.63
N ARG A 71 -1.26 -11.27 3.70
CA ARG A 71 -1.03 -10.58 4.98
C ARG A 71 0.48 -10.40 5.15
N GLY A 72 0.90 -9.20 5.55
CA GLY A 72 2.31 -8.80 5.48
C GLY A 72 2.68 -8.29 4.09
N CYS A 73 3.82 -7.60 4.01
CA CYS A 73 4.29 -7.06 2.75
C CYS A 73 5.82 -7.02 2.67
N GLU A 74 6.39 -7.73 1.69
CA GLU A 74 7.83 -7.79 1.43
C GLU A 74 8.44 -6.46 1.02
N HIS A 75 7.63 -5.47 0.59
CA HIS A 75 8.14 -4.14 0.26
C HIS A 75 8.90 -3.50 1.44
N GLY A 76 8.53 -3.85 2.67
CA GLY A 76 9.24 -3.43 3.87
C GLY A 76 9.18 -1.93 4.13
N CYS A 77 8.10 -1.24 3.74
CA CYS A 77 8.01 0.20 3.98
C CYS A 77 7.99 0.48 5.48
N ILE A 78 8.94 1.25 6.02
CA ILE A 78 9.04 1.49 7.47
C ILE A 78 7.78 2.17 8.03
N TYR A 79 7.20 3.08 7.26
CA TYR A 79 6.00 3.85 7.63
C TYR A 79 4.67 3.09 7.47
N CYS A 80 4.70 1.80 7.11
CA CYS A 80 3.51 1.08 6.70
C CYS A 80 2.47 0.97 7.83
N PHE A 81 1.32 1.63 7.69
CA PHE A 81 0.24 1.61 8.67
C PHE A 81 -0.37 0.21 8.91
N ALA A 82 -0.08 -0.76 8.04
CA ALA A 82 -0.56 -2.13 8.14
C ALA A 82 0.32 -3.03 9.03
N ARG A 83 1.54 -2.60 9.37
CA ARG A 83 2.45 -3.31 10.29
C ARG A 83 1.76 -3.79 11.58
N PRO A 84 0.96 -2.95 12.27
CA PRO A 84 0.21 -3.34 13.47
C PRO A 84 -0.66 -4.59 13.33
N SER A 85 -1.09 -4.94 12.11
CA SER A 85 -1.96 -6.10 11.87
C SER A 85 -1.28 -7.44 12.22
N HIS A 86 0.05 -7.53 12.09
CA HIS A 86 0.80 -8.75 12.42
C HIS A 86 0.66 -9.18 13.88
N ALA A 87 0.37 -8.23 14.77
CA ALA A 87 0.14 -8.55 16.17
C ALA A 87 -1.04 -9.52 16.37
N TYR A 88 -2.05 -9.52 15.48
CA TYR A 88 -3.19 -10.44 15.58
C TYR A 88 -2.87 -11.89 15.19
N TRP A 89 -1.70 -12.15 14.60
CA TRP A 89 -1.21 -13.50 14.26
C TRP A 89 -0.06 -13.95 15.16
N ASP A 90 0.08 -13.35 16.34
CA ASP A 90 1.19 -13.60 17.27
C ASP A 90 2.57 -13.29 16.66
N MET A 91 2.61 -12.43 15.64
CA MET A 91 3.81 -12.03 14.92
C MET A 91 4.19 -10.59 15.24
N SER A 92 5.48 -10.27 15.15
CA SER A 92 5.94 -8.89 15.35
C SER A 92 5.44 -7.94 14.24
N PRO A 93 4.93 -6.75 14.60
CA PRO A 93 4.71 -5.66 13.64
C PRO A 93 5.98 -5.09 12.98
N GLY A 94 7.18 -5.44 13.48
CA GLY A 94 8.46 -5.03 12.92
C GLY A 94 8.90 -5.92 11.77
N LEU A 95 10.01 -6.64 11.96
CA LEU A 95 10.63 -7.43 10.91
C LEU A 95 9.73 -8.58 10.42
N ASP A 96 8.97 -9.24 11.30
CA ASP A 96 8.04 -10.32 10.91
C ASP A 96 6.98 -9.84 9.90
N PHE A 97 6.57 -8.57 9.89
CA PHE A 97 5.62 -8.04 8.90
C PHE A 97 6.09 -8.19 7.44
N GLU A 98 7.40 -8.15 7.22
CA GLU A 98 8.03 -8.17 5.90
C GLU A 98 8.83 -9.45 5.63
N THR A 99 9.02 -10.31 6.64
CA THR A 99 9.69 -11.62 6.52
C THR A 99 8.74 -12.80 6.69
N LYS A 100 7.63 -12.68 7.44
CA LYS A 100 6.65 -13.75 7.66
C LYS A 100 5.30 -13.35 7.07
N LEU A 101 5.00 -13.86 5.88
CA LEU A 101 3.80 -13.50 5.12
C LEU A 101 2.79 -14.65 5.11
N ILE A 102 1.53 -14.30 4.90
CA ILE A 102 0.45 -15.27 4.75
C ILE A 102 -0.19 -15.05 3.38
N ALA A 103 -0.25 -16.10 2.56
CA ALA A 103 -0.83 -16.07 1.22
C ALA A 103 -2.20 -16.77 1.19
N LYS A 104 -3.24 -16.07 0.77
CA LYS A 104 -4.61 -16.64 0.66
C LYS A 104 -4.77 -17.41 -0.64
N THR A 105 -4.27 -18.64 -0.68
CA THR A 105 -4.16 -19.43 -1.92
C THR A 105 -5.50 -19.78 -2.54
N ASN A 106 -6.59 -19.82 -1.76
CA ASN A 106 -7.95 -20.06 -2.26
C ASN A 106 -8.70 -18.77 -2.68
N ALA A 107 -8.04 -17.61 -2.74
CA ALA A 107 -8.71 -16.32 -2.95
C ALA A 107 -9.60 -16.26 -4.20
N ALA A 108 -9.15 -16.81 -5.33
CA ALA A 108 -9.90 -16.77 -6.59
C ALA A 108 -11.19 -17.63 -6.52
N ALA A 109 -11.08 -18.87 -6.05
CA ALA A 109 -12.23 -19.76 -5.87
C ALA A 109 -13.23 -19.19 -4.85
N LEU A 110 -12.72 -18.64 -3.75
CA LEU A 110 -13.56 -18.02 -2.72
C LEU A 110 -14.24 -16.74 -3.22
N LEU A 111 -13.56 -15.96 -4.06
CA LEU A 111 -14.16 -14.78 -4.70
C LEU A 111 -15.31 -15.21 -5.61
N GLU A 112 -15.09 -16.22 -6.44
CA GLU A 112 -16.13 -16.77 -7.33
C GLU A 112 -17.37 -17.20 -6.56
N GLN A 113 -17.18 -17.93 -5.45
CA GLN A 113 -18.26 -18.34 -4.56
C GLN A 113 -19.01 -17.13 -3.96
N GLN A 114 -18.29 -16.06 -3.58
CA GLN A 114 -18.90 -14.87 -3.00
C GLN A 114 -19.67 -14.03 -4.02
N LEU A 115 -19.14 -13.88 -5.24
CA LEU A 115 -19.79 -13.14 -6.34
C LEU A 115 -21.02 -13.88 -6.88
N SER A 116 -21.07 -15.20 -6.76
CA SER A 116 -22.19 -16.04 -7.20
C SER A 116 -23.37 -16.09 -6.23
N LYS A 117 -23.28 -15.45 -5.07
CA LYS A 117 -24.36 -15.51 -4.07
C LYS A 117 -25.62 -14.78 -4.59
N PRO A 118 -26.82 -15.37 -4.44
CA PRO A 118 -28.06 -14.67 -4.72
C PRO A 118 -28.13 -13.34 -3.97
N GLY A 119 -28.52 -12.26 -4.66
CA GLY A 119 -28.61 -10.93 -4.08
C GLY A 119 -27.27 -10.18 -3.93
N TYR A 120 -26.17 -10.69 -4.48
CA TYR A 120 -24.91 -9.95 -4.51
C TYR A 120 -25.08 -8.58 -5.20
N ARG A 121 -24.71 -7.50 -4.50
CA ARG A 121 -24.73 -6.13 -5.03
C ARG A 121 -23.33 -5.75 -5.49
N CYS A 122 -23.15 -5.66 -6.80
CA CYS A 122 -21.90 -5.21 -7.41
C CYS A 122 -21.60 -3.75 -7.00
N ALA A 123 -20.37 -3.53 -6.56
CA ALA A 123 -19.77 -2.21 -6.38
C ALA A 123 -18.25 -2.37 -6.43
N PRO A 124 -17.47 -1.33 -6.81
CA PRO A 124 -16.04 -1.46 -7.01
C PRO A 124 -15.30 -2.06 -5.82
N ILE A 125 -14.44 -3.05 -6.07
CA ILE A 125 -13.56 -3.63 -5.06
C ILE A 125 -12.21 -2.96 -5.13
N THR A 126 -11.65 -2.55 -3.99
CA THR A 126 -10.26 -2.09 -3.94
C THR A 126 -9.30 -3.25 -3.68
N LEU A 127 -8.38 -3.52 -4.59
CA LEU A 127 -7.32 -4.49 -4.45
C LEU A 127 -6.05 -3.80 -3.96
N GLY A 128 -5.49 -4.24 -2.85
CA GLY A 128 -4.26 -3.67 -2.31
C GLY A 128 -4.43 -2.54 -1.28
N ALA A 129 -5.55 -2.53 -0.57
CA ALA A 129 -5.86 -1.50 0.42
C ALA A 129 -4.96 -1.56 1.67
N ASN A 130 -4.49 -2.74 2.08
CA ASN A 130 -3.71 -2.95 3.30
C ASN A 130 -2.33 -3.58 3.04
N THR A 131 -2.24 -4.47 2.05
CA THR A 131 -0.98 -5.09 1.61
C THR A 131 -0.85 -4.94 0.11
N ASP A 132 0.37 -4.97 -0.43
CA ASP A 132 0.56 -4.78 -1.86
C ASP A 132 0.26 -6.07 -2.64
N PRO A 133 -0.63 -6.05 -3.63
CA PRO A 133 -0.97 -7.24 -4.42
C PRO A 133 0.17 -7.62 -5.38
N TYR A 134 1.08 -6.70 -5.71
CA TYR A 134 2.19 -6.89 -6.65
C TYR A 134 3.57 -6.83 -5.98
N GLN A 135 3.63 -7.20 -4.69
CA GLN A 135 4.88 -7.43 -3.98
C GLN A 135 5.70 -8.59 -4.57
N PRO A 136 7.01 -8.72 -4.30
CA PRO A 136 7.88 -9.68 -4.99
C PRO A 136 7.37 -11.15 -5.02
N ILE A 137 6.82 -11.69 -3.92
CA ILE A 137 6.24 -13.06 -3.88
C ILE A 137 5.07 -13.29 -4.86
N GLU A 138 4.40 -12.25 -5.34
CA GLU A 138 3.33 -12.39 -6.34
C GLU A 138 3.87 -12.93 -7.68
N ARG A 139 5.18 -12.87 -7.93
CA ARG A 139 5.82 -13.52 -9.10
C ARG A 139 5.55 -15.02 -9.14
N GLU A 140 5.58 -15.67 -7.98
CA GLU A 140 5.43 -17.10 -7.82
C GLU A 140 3.96 -17.49 -7.59
N TYR A 141 3.29 -16.79 -6.66
CA TYR A 141 1.95 -17.17 -6.20
C TYR A 141 0.83 -16.83 -7.19
N ARG A 142 0.98 -15.76 -7.99
CA ARG A 142 0.01 -15.33 -9.01
C ARG A 142 -1.44 -15.19 -8.52
N ILE A 143 -1.65 -14.96 -7.21
CA ILE A 143 -2.99 -14.89 -6.60
C ILE A 143 -3.72 -13.64 -7.10
N THR A 144 -3.01 -12.53 -7.23
CA THR A 144 -3.56 -11.29 -7.80
C THR A 144 -4.02 -11.52 -9.23
N ARG A 145 -3.21 -12.18 -10.05
CA ARG A 145 -3.60 -12.52 -11.43
C ARG A 145 -4.87 -13.37 -11.46
N ALA A 146 -4.92 -14.47 -10.71
CA ALA A 146 -6.10 -15.35 -10.65
C ALA A 146 -7.36 -14.59 -10.14
N THR A 147 -7.17 -13.64 -9.21
CA THR A 147 -8.24 -12.76 -8.75
C THR A 147 -8.75 -11.85 -9.87
N LEU A 148 -7.85 -11.24 -10.67
CA LEU A 148 -8.22 -10.41 -11.81
C LEU A 148 -8.93 -11.20 -12.91
N GLU A 149 -8.53 -12.43 -13.16
CA GLU A 149 -9.20 -13.32 -14.11
C GLU A 149 -10.66 -13.57 -13.70
N VAL A 150 -10.93 -13.84 -12.41
CA VAL A 150 -12.30 -13.98 -11.88
C VAL A 150 -13.06 -12.67 -12.05
N LEU A 151 -12.48 -11.53 -11.66
CA LEU A 151 -13.15 -10.23 -11.77
C LEU A 151 -13.50 -9.88 -13.23
N LEU A 152 -12.60 -10.15 -14.18
CA LEU A 152 -12.86 -9.95 -15.60
C LEU A 152 -13.97 -10.88 -16.12
N ARG A 153 -13.96 -12.17 -15.76
CA ARG A 153 -15.03 -13.11 -16.14
C ARG A 153 -16.41 -12.67 -15.64
N TYR A 154 -16.48 -12.15 -14.41
CA TYR A 154 -17.71 -11.65 -13.80
C TYR A 154 -18.05 -10.21 -14.22
N ARG A 155 -17.19 -9.57 -15.03
CA ARG A 155 -17.25 -8.14 -15.37
C ARG A 155 -17.41 -7.25 -14.14
N HIS A 156 -16.67 -7.59 -13.08
CA HIS A 156 -16.75 -6.92 -11.81
C HIS A 156 -15.68 -5.82 -11.71
N PRO A 157 -16.04 -4.57 -11.35
CA PRO A 157 -15.11 -3.46 -11.30
C PRO A 157 -14.12 -3.56 -10.13
N VAL A 158 -12.89 -3.11 -10.36
CA VAL A 158 -11.78 -3.13 -9.39
C VAL A 158 -10.91 -1.88 -9.48
N SER A 159 -10.50 -1.36 -8.34
CA SER A 159 -9.47 -0.33 -8.21
C SER A 159 -8.23 -0.93 -7.58
N ILE A 160 -7.06 -0.81 -8.20
CA ILE A 160 -5.82 -1.45 -7.72
C ILE A 160 -4.91 -0.38 -7.12
N ILE A 161 -4.38 -0.62 -5.92
CA ILE A 161 -3.34 0.21 -5.30
C ILE A 161 -2.05 -0.59 -5.23
N THR A 162 -0.95 -0.06 -5.76
CA THR A 162 0.35 -0.76 -5.71
C THR A 162 1.57 0.18 -5.77
N LYS A 163 2.71 -0.33 -5.28
CA LYS A 163 4.08 0.18 -5.43
C LYS A 163 4.93 -0.69 -6.36
N GLY A 164 4.41 -1.84 -6.80
CA GLY A 164 5.12 -2.84 -7.57
C GLY A 164 4.97 -2.62 -9.08
N SER A 165 6.09 -2.65 -9.82
CA SER A 165 6.07 -2.64 -11.29
C SER A 165 5.63 -3.98 -11.89
N LEU A 166 5.46 -5.02 -11.06
CA LEU A 166 4.97 -6.34 -11.47
C LEU A 166 3.54 -6.30 -12.01
N ILE A 167 2.78 -5.24 -11.72
CA ILE A 167 1.46 -5.00 -12.33
C ILE A 167 1.46 -5.08 -13.86
N LEU A 168 2.58 -4.72 -14.49
CA LEU A 168 2.72 -4.79 -15.95
C LEU A 168 2.72 -6.21 -16.51
N ARG A 169 2.92 -7.24 -15.68
CA ARG A 169 2.76 -8.66 -16.06
C ARG A 169 1.33 -8.95 -16.49
N ASP A 170 0.35 -8.30 -15.86
CA ASP A 170 -1.08 -8.56 -16.07
C ASP A 170 -1.71 -7.48 -16.98
N LEU A 171 -0.89 -6.80 -17.80
CA LEU A 171 -1.35 -5.75 -18.72
C LEU A 171 -2.41 -6.26 -19.70
N ASP A 172 -2.34 -7.54 -20.08
CA ASP A 172 -3.33 -8.21 -20.92
C ASP A 172 -4.74 -8.16 -20.30
N LEU A 173 -4.86 -8.49 -19.02
CA LEU A 173 -6.12 -8.44 -18.28
C LEU A 173 -6.56 -6.99 -18.03
N LEU A 174 -5.63 -6.13 -17.63
CA LEU A 174 -5.92 -4.74 -17.28
C LEU A 174 -6.40 -3.93 -18.49
N ALA A 175 -5.83 -4.16 -19.67
CA ALA A 175 -6.26 -3.49 -20.90
C ALA A 175 -7.69 -3.88 -21.29
N GLU A 176 -8.04 -5.17 -21.19
CA GLU A 176 -9.41 -5.63 -21.48
C GLU A 176 -10.41 -5.09 -20.46
N MET A 177 -10.07 -5.14 -19.16
CA MET A 177 -10.89 -4.54 -18.11
C MET A 177 -11.06 -3.03 -18.33
N ALA A 178 -10.03 -2.31 -18.81
CA ALA A 178 -10.12 -0.88 -19.06
C ALA A 178 -11.07 -0.56 -20.23
N ARG A 179 -11.08 -1.40 -21.27
CA ARG A 179 -12.01 -1.30 -22.41
C ARG A 179 -13.47 -1.41 -21.97
N LEU A 180 -13.72 -2.22 -20.93
CA LEU A 180 -15.03 -2.40 -20.30
C LEU A 180 -15.31 -1.40 -19.16
N ARG A 181 -14.41 -0.44 -18.90
CA ARG A 181 -14.47 0.49 -17.76
C ARG A 181 -14.55 -0.21 -16.40
N LEU A 182 -13.90 -1.36 -16.25
CA LEU A 182 -13.90 -2.17 -15.03
C LEU A 182 -12.68 -1.95 -14.15
N VAL A 183 -11.63 -1.28 -14.62
CA VAL A 183 -10.40 -1.11 -13.83
C VAL A 183 -9.93 0.33 -13.73
N SER A 184 -9.42 0.68 -12.55
CA SER A 184 -8.54 1.83 -12.36
C SER A 184 -7.32 1.43 -11.52
N VAL A 185 -6.21 2.14 -11.71
CA VAL A 185 -4.95 1.84 -11.01
C VAL A 185 -4.44 3.09 -10.30
N PHE A 186 -3.96 2.92 -9.07
CA PHE A 186 -3.30 3.96 -8.28
C PHE A 186 -1.90 3.49 -7.92
N ILE A 187 -0.89 4.20 -8.42
CA ILE A 187 0.51 3.92 -8.13
C ILE A 187 0.98 4.82 -6.99
N SER A 188 1.51 4.24 -5.90
CA SER A 188 2.13 5.07 -4.86
C SER A 188 3.51 5.56 -5.32
N LEU A 189 3.67 6.88 -5.40
CA LEU A 189 4.93 7.54 -5.79
C LEU A 189 5.37 8.44 -4.62
N THR A 190 6.37 8.00 -3.88
CA THR A 190 6.74 8.59 -2.58
C THR A 190 7.96 9.48 -2.64
N THR A 191 8.90 9.22 -3.54
CA THR A 191 10.10 10.01 -3.78
C THR A 191 10.58 9.75 -5.21
N LEU A 192 11.33 10.69 -5.78
CA LEU A 192 12.09 10.53 -7.03
C LEU A 192 13.54 10.12 -6.76
N ASP A 193 13.98 10.18 -5.50
CA ASP A 193 15.31 9.80 -5.05
C ASP A 193 15.44 8.28 -4.84
N ASP A 194 16.36 7.67 -5.59
CA ASP A 194 16.66 6.24 -5.51
C ASP A 194 17.25 5.84 -4.14
N GLU A 195 18.03 6.72 -3.49
CA GLU A 195 18.64 6.46 -2.19
C GLU A 195 17.60 6.47 -1.07
N LEU A 196 16.78 7.53 -1.00
CA LEU A 196 15.66 7.60 -0.05
C LEU A 196 14.71 6.41 -0.24
N LYS A 197 14.38 6.05 -1.50
CA LYS A 197 13.56 4.87 -1.78
C LYS A 197 14.19 3.59 -1.21
N CYS A 198 15.51 3.42 -1.28
CA CYS A 198 16.17 2.20 -0.83
C CYS A 198 16.12 2.01 0.68
N ILE A 199 16.15 3.10 1.47
CA ILE A 199 16.06 3.03 2.93
C ILE A 199 14.61 3.09 3.43
N LEU A 200 13.70 3.75 2.71
CA LEU A 200 12.31 3.92 3.12
C LEU A 200 11.43 2.75 2.67
N GLU A 201 11.69 2.19 1.48
CA GLU A 201 10.89 1.18 0.77
C GLU A 201 11.79 0.15 0.05
N PRO A 202 12.60 -0.60 0.79
CA PRO A 202 13.76 -1.32 0.28
C PRO A 202 13.46 -2.24 -0.89
N ARG A 203 12.33 -2.96 -0.85
CA ARG A 203 11.97 -3.95 -1.89
C ARG A 203 10.83 -3.52 -2.80
N ALA A 204 10.34 -2.28 -2.67
CA ALA A 204 9.40 -1.70 -3.63
C ALA A 204 10.08 -1.39 -4.97
N ALA A 205 9.32 -1.10 -6.02
CA ALA A 205 9.90 -0.70 -7.30
C ALA A 205 10.60 0.67 -7.18
N ALA A 206 11.68 0.89 -7.95
CA ALA A 206 12.34 2.19 -8.02
C ALA A 206 11.41 3.28 -8.61
N PRO A 207 11.59 4.57 -8.27
CA PRO A 207 10.75 5.66 -8.77
C PRO A 207 10.61 5.66 -10.30
N LYS A 208 11.72 5.50 -11.03
CA LYS A 208 11.72 5.42 -12.50
C LYS A 208 10.88 4.24 -13.03
N ALA A 209 10.89 3.11 -12.34
CA ALA A 209 10.09 1.94 -12.70
C ALA A 209 8.58 2.18 -12.46
N ARG A 210 8.22 2.93 -11.40
CA ARG A 210 6.83 3.34 -11.13
C ARG A 210 6.34 4.33 -12.20
N LEU A 211 7.14 5.33 -12.56
CA LEU A 211 6.83 6.25 -13.66
C LEU A 211 6.68 5.51 -15.00
N ARG A 212 7.54 4.52 -15.29
CA ARG A 212 7.39 3.64 -16.45
C ARG A 212 6.06 2.87 -16.40
N ALA A 213 5.69 2.32 -15.25
CA ALA A 213 4.43 1.60 -15.11
C ALA A 213 3.22 2.49 -15.40
N ILE A 214 3.23 3.74 -14.91
CA ILE A 214 2.20 4.73 -15.25
C ILE A 214 2.11 4.93 -16.77
N ARG A 215 3.24 5.19 -17.44
CA ARG A 215 3.27 5.39 -18.90
C ARG A 215 2.69 4.21 -19.67
N VAL A 216 3.14 2.99 -19.36
CA VAL A 216 2.71 1.76 -20.05
C VAL A 216 1.23 1.49 -19.84
N LEU A 217 0.74 1.62 -18.60
CA LEU A 217 -0.69 1.42 -18.29
C LEU A 217 -1.56 2.45 -19.03
N ARG A 218 -1.14 3.72 -19.06
CA ARG A 218 -1.86 4.78 -19.77
C ARG A 218 -1.89 4.57 -21.28
N GLN A 219 -0.77 4.10 -21.87
CA GLN A 219 -0.71 3.73 -23.28
C GLN A 219 -1.66 2.57 -23.63
N ALA A 220 -1.87 1.64 -22.69
CA ALA A 220 -2.86 0.56 -22.82
C ALA A 220 -4.30 0.99 -22.49
N GLY A 221 -4.56 2.29 -22.29
CA GLY A 221 -5.90 2.82 -22.00
C GLY A 221 -6.34 2.73 -20.53
N VAL A 222 -5.55 2.10 -19.64
CA VAL A 222 -5.90 1.95 -18.22
C VAL A 222 -5.89 3.32 -17.53
N PRO A 223 -6.97 3.74 -16.84
CA PRO A 223 -6.96 4.95 -16.01
C PRO A 223 -5.98 4.82 -14.84
N VAL A 224 -5.02 5.74 -14.74
CA VAL A 224 -4.00 5.73 -13.67
C VAL A 224 -4.02 7.01 -12.87
N GLY A 225 -4.10 6.88 -11.55
CA GLY A 225 -3.87 7.93 -10.57
C GLY A 225 -2.58 7.70 -9.79
N VAL A 226 -2.09 8.72 -9.09
CA VAL A 226 -0.89 8.63 -8.25
C VAL A 226 -1.19 8.99 -6.79
N LEU A 227 -0.61 8.23 -5.87
CA LEU A 227 -0.68 8.52 -4.44
C LEU A 227 0.70 8.98 -3.96
N CYS A 228 0.83 10.27 -3.66
CA CYS A 228 1.97 10.83 -2.93
C CYS A 228 1.80 10.53 -1.44
N ALA A 229 2.01 9.27 -1.06
CA ALA A 229 1.63 8.75 0.25
C ALA A 229 2.68 7.77 0.80
N PRO A 230 3.38 8.11 1.91
CA PRO A 230 3.21 9.31 2.72
C PRO A 230 4.01 10.52 2.23
N MET A 231 3.52 11.72 2.54
CA MET A 231 4.33 12.93 2.66
C MET A 231 4.83 13.05 4.10
N ILE A 232 6.14 13.10 4.26
CA ILE A 232 6.90 13.08 5.50
C ILE A 232 7.63 14.42 5.63
N PRO A 233 7.35 15.20 6.70
CA PRO A 233 8.01 16.48 6.93
C PRO A 233 9.53 16.34 6.93
N MET A 234 10.24 17.23 6.23
CA MET A 234 11.71 17.35 6.17
C MET A 234 12.45 16.13 5.61
N ILE A 235 11.71 15.18 5.03
CA ILE A 235 12.24 13.98 4.38
C ILE A 235 11.91 13.98 2.88
N ASN A 236 10.63 13.99 2.51
CA ASN A 236 10.21 13.98 1.09
C ASN A 236 9.12 15.02 0.76
N ASP A 237 8.64 15.82 1.71
CA ASP A 237 7.57 16.79 1.46
C ASP A 237 7.98 17.87 0.44
N SER A 238 9.27 18.18 0.36
CA SER A 238 9.84 19.12 -0.62
C SER A 238 9.73 18.62 -2.06
N GLU A 239 9.56 17.30 -2.26
CA GLU A 239 9.43 16.69 -3.59
C GLU A 239 8.01 16.73 -4.15
N LEU A 240 7.00 17.13 -3.36
CA LEU A 240 5.59 17.01 -3.72
C LEU A 240 5.27 17.53 -5.14
N GLU A 241 5.68 18.76 -5.47
CA GLU A 241 5.40 19.36 -6.77
C GLU A 241 6.15 18.66 -7.91
N ALA A 242 7.36 18.17 -7.67
CA ALA A 242 8.15 17.42 -8.64
C ALA A 242 7.52 16.04 -8.90
N LEU A 243 7.11 15.33 -7.85
CA LEU A 243 6.38 14.07 -7.94
C LEU A 243 5.11 14.20 -8.78
N LEU A 244 4.33 15.26 -8.53
CA LEU A 244 3.10 15.53 -9.29
C LEU A 244 3.40 15.88 -10.75
N SER A 245 4.47 16.65 -11.01
CA SER A 245 4.87 17.03 -12.36
C SER A 245 5.33 15.81 -13.18
N GLU A 246 6.15 14.94 -12.58
CA GLU A 246 6.60 13.69 -13.19
C GLU A 246 5.46 12.69 -13.39
N ALA A 247 4.54 12.58 -12.42
CA ALA A 247 3.34 11.77 -12.56
C ALA A 247 2.48 12.25 -13.75
N LYS A 248 2.30 13.57 -13.89
CA LYS A 248 1.58 14.16 -15.02
C LYS A 248 2.27 13.86 -16.34
N ALA A 249 3.59 14.05 -16.41
CA ALA A 249 4.40 13.76 -17.59
C ALA A 249 4.36 12.27 -17.97
N ALA A 250 4.22 11.37 -16.98
CA ALA A 250 4.01 9.94 -17.19
C ALA A 250 2.58 9.58 -17.66
N GLY A 251 1.64 10.53 -17.63
CA GLY A 251 0.27 10.36 -18.13
C GLY A 251 -0.79 10.13 -17.04
N ALA A 252 -0.45 10.31 -15.76
CA ALA A 252 -1.42 10.22 -14.67
C ALA A 252 -2.59 11.19 -14.89
N LEU A 253 -3.80 10.72 -14.56
CA LEU A 253 -5.05 11.46 -14.71
C LEU A 253 -5.46 12.18 -13.42
N SER A 254 -5.13 11.57 -12.29
CA SER A 254 -5.41 12.11 -10.96
C SER A 254 -4.21 11.93 -10.04
N ALA A 255 -4.17 12.71 -8.97
CA ALA A 255 -3.28 12.44 -7.86
C ALA A 255 -3.95 12.78 -6.53
N SER A 256 -3.41 12.24 -5.45
CA SER A 256 -3.70 12.60 -4.06
C SER A 256 -2.46 12.46 -3.20
N TYR A 257 -2.49 13.05 -2.00
CA TYR A 257 -1.44 12.85 -1.01
C TYR A 257 -2.04 12.41 0.32
N VAL A 258 -1.21 11.78 1.15
CA VAL A 258 -1.53 11.44 2.54
C VAL A 258 -0.35 11.86 3.38
N MET A 259 -0.57 12.65 4.42
CA MET A 259 0.46 12.94 5.41
C MET A 259 0.78 11.69 6.21
N LEU A 260 2.05 11.50 6.58
CA LEU A 260 2.51 10.35 7.37
C LEU A 260 1.60 10.06 8.58
N ARG A 261 1.33 8.77 8.77
CA ARG A 261 0.54 8.20 9.85
C ARG A 261 1.42 7.22 10.64
N LEU A 262 1.46 7.36 11.95
CA LEU A 262 2.26 6.53 12.85
C LEU A 262 1.40 5.80 13.89
N PRO A 263 0.45 4.94 13.47
CA PRO A 263 -0.36 4.20 14.43
C PRO A 263 0.49 3.18 15.19
N LEU A 264 0.30 3.08 16.50
CA LEU A 264 0.77 1.96 17.33
C LEU A 264 2.30 1.75 17.17
N GLU A 265 2.76 0.53 16.88
CA GLU A 265 4.19 0.18 16.75
C GLU A 265 4.89 0.91 15.60
N VAL A 266 4.16 1.48 14.65
CA VAL A 266 4.78 2.22 13.54
C VAL A 266 5.50 3.46 14.08
N ALA A 267 4.99 4.10 15.13
CA ALA A 267 5.61 5.28 15.73
C ALA A 267 7.03 5.03 16.25
N PRO A 268 7.27 4.07 17.17
CA PRO A 268 8.63 3.79 17.64
C PRO A 268 9.54 3.22 16.53
N LEU A 269 9.02 2.39 15.62
CA LEU A 269 9.81 1.88 14.50
C LEU A 269 10.29 3.00 13.57
N PHE A 270 9.42 3.97 13.29
CA PHE A 270 9.78 5.11 12.44
C PHE A 270 10.74 6.08 13.14
N ASP A 271 10.58 6.30 14.45
CA ASP A 271 11.51 7.10 15.26
C ASP A 271 12.93 6.49 15.26
N GLU A 272 13.04 5.17 15.44
CA GLU A 272 14.30 4.44 15.32
C GLU A 272 14.92 4.61 13.93
N TRP A 273 14.12 4.42 12.87
CA TRP A 273 14.58 4.61 11.50
C TRP A 273 15.09 6.04 11.23
N LEU A 274 14.41 7.07 11.77
CA LEU A 274 14.88 8.45 11.69
C LEU A 274 16.21 8.64 12.40
N LYS A 275 16.38 8.06 13.60
CA LYS A 275 17.65 8.15 14.35
C LYS A 275 18.80 7.46 13.62
N THR A 276 18.53 6.35 12.93
CA THR A 276 19.54 5.63 12.15
C THR A 276 19.91 6.37 10.86
N HIS A 277 18.93 6.87 10.11
CA HIS A 277 19.18 7.40 8.75
C HIS A 277 19.26 8.93 8.67
N TYR A 278 18.62 9.64 9.60
CA TYR A 278 18.54 11.10 9.64
C TYR A 278 18.73 11.66 11.07
N PRO A 279 19.81 11.29 11.80
CA PRO A 279 19.97 11.61 13.23
C PRO A 279 19.87 13.11 13.52
N GLN A 280 20.40 13.95 12.63
CA GLN A 280 20.40 15.42 12.79
C GLN A 280 19.01 16.05 12.59
N ARG A 281 18.04 15.32 12.00
CA ARG A 281 16.68 15.81 11.72
C ARG A 281 15.60 15.08 12.52
N ALA A 282 15.92 13.94 13.13
CA ALA A 282 14.96 13.04 13.75
C ALA A 282 14.00 13.77 14.70
N ASP A 283 14.53 14.51 15.68
CA ASP A 283 13.71 15.22 16.66
C ASP A 283 12.84 16.31 16.03
N HIS A 284 13.37 16.99 15.01
CA HIS A 284 12.63 18.03 14.28
C HIS A 284 11.47 17.43 13.47
N VAL A 285 11.71 16.33 12.75
CA VAL A 285 10.68 15.60 12.00
C VAL A 285 9.58 15.14 12.95
N MET A 286 9.95 14.51 14.08
CA MET A 286 8.98 14.04 15.07
C MET A 286 8.23 15.19 15.74
N SER A 287 8.88 16.35 15.94
CA SER A 287 8.21 17.56 16.43
C SER A 287 7.14 18.06 15.47
N LEU A 288 7.44 18.13 14.16
CA LEU A 288 6.46 18.54 13.13
C LEU A 288 5.29 17.56 13.03
N ILE A 289 5.54 16.26 13.18
CA ILE A 289 4.48 15.24 13.23
C ILE A 289 3.58 15.50 14.43
N ARG A 290 4.13 15.74 15.63
CA ARG A 290 3.34 16.04 16.84
C ARG A 290 2.51 17.31 16.68
N GLN A 291 3.11 18.38 16.18
CA GLN A 291 2.42 19.64 15.92
C GLN A 291 1.25 19.46 14.94
N SER A 292 1.40 18.53 13.99
CA SER A 292 0.36 18.25 13.00
C SER A 292 -0.76 17.32 13.49
N ARG A 293 -0.76 16.98 14.79
CA ARG A 293 -1.59 15.96 15.45
C ARG A 293 -1.96 16.34 16.89
N GLY A 294 -2.11 17.64 17.19
CA GLY A 294 -2.48 18.10 18.53
C GLY A 294 -1.51 17.70 19.65
N GLY A 295 -0.23 17.48 19.33
CA GLY A 295 0.81 17.03 20.26
C GLY A 295 1.05 15.52 20.31
N ALA A 296 0.15 14.70 19.74
CA ALA A 296 0.29 13.25 19.70
C ALA A 296 1.13 12.77 18.50
N LEU A 297 1.59 11.51 18.51
CA LEU A 297 2.27 10.92 17.33
C LEU A 297 1.29 10.46 16.25
N TYR A 298 0.05 10.21 16.62
CA TYR A 298 -1.00 9.80 15.71
C TYR A 298 -2.38 10.16 16.26
N ASP A 299 -3.23 10.65 15.36
CA ASP A 299 -4.65 10.89 15.60
C ASP A 299 -5.45 9.93 14.71
N SER A 300 -6.35 9.16 15.31
CA SER A 300 -7.19 8.18 14.60
C SER A 300 -8.51 8.76 14.10
N THR A 301 -8.81 10.02 14.45
CA THR A 301 -10.05 10.72 14.09
C THR A 301 -10.22 10.82 12.58
N PHE A 302 -11.40 10.44 12.09
CA PHE A 302 -11.74 10.57 10.68
C PHE A 302 -11.68 12.04 10.22
N GLY A 303 -11.33 12.27 8.97
CA GLY A 303 -11.09 13.60 8.38
C GLY A 303 -9.71 14.17 8.70
N SER A 304 -9.22 14.00 9.93
CA SER A 304 -7.92 14.51 10.39
C SER A 304 -6.77 13.54 10.07
N ARG A 305 -6.93 12.25 10.35
CA ARG A 305 -5.83 11.26 10.36
C ARG A 305 -4.99 11.16 9.09
N MET A 306 -5.51 11.53 7.91
CA MET A 306 -4.76 11.52 6.65
C MET A 306 -4.19 12.89 6.25
N ARG A 307 -4.72 13.98 6.81
CA ARG A 307 -4.37 15.36 6.43
C ARG A 307 -3.42 16.01 7.43
N GLY A 308 -3.70 15.83 8.72
CA GLY A 308 -3.08 16.60 9.79
C GLY A 308 -3.77 17.95 9.99
N GLU A 309 -3.30 18.68 10.99
CA GLU A 309 -3.74 20.03 11.33
C GLU A 309 -2.55 20.97 11.57
N GLY A 310 -2.79 22.26 11.72
CA GLY A 310 -1.74 23.24 12.05
C GLY A 310 -0.86 23.66 10.87
N PRO A 311 0.12 24.56 11.12
CA PRO A 311 0.77 25.33 10.07
C PRO A 311 1.47 24.49 9.00
N PHE A 312 2.11 23.38 9.39
CA PHE A 312 2.80 22.51 8.44
C PHE A 312 1.81 21.76 7.54
N ALA A 313 0.75 21.18 8.12
CA ALA A 313 -0.28 20.47 7.35
C ALA A 313 -1.03 21.43 6.41
N ASP A 314 -1.31 22.66 6.86
CA ASP A 314 -1.94 23.71 6.06
C ASP A 314 -1.06 24.11 4.87
N LEU A 315 0.25 24.34 5.10
CA LEU A 315 1.20 24.64 4.03
C LEU A 315 1.26 23.51 3.00
N LEU A 316 1.36 22.26 3.45
CA LEU A 316 1.38 21.09 2.58
C LEU A 316 0.09 20.99 1.74
N ALA A 317 -1.07 21.23 2.36
CA ALA A 317 -2.37 21.22 1.69
C ALA A 317 -2.49 22.33 0.63
N GLN A 318 -2.02 23.54 0.94
CA GLN A 318 -2.02 24.68 0.01
C GLN A 318 -1.10 24.41 -1.19
N ARG A 319 0.13 23.94 -0.95
CA ARG A 319 1.09 23.53 -1.98
C ARG A 319 0.48 22.49 -2.92
N TYR A 320 -0.11 21.43 -2.34
CA TYR A 320 -0.80 20.40 -3.09
C TYR A 320 -1.95 20.96 -3.95
N ALA A 321 -2.83 21.78 -3.35
CA ALA A 321 -4.01 22.32 -4.04
C ALA A 321 -3.63 23.18 -5.25
N LEU A 322 -2.60 24.03 -5.10
CA LEU A 322 -2.07 24.86 -6.19
C LEU A 322 -1.44 23.99 -7.29
N ALA A 323 -0.61 23.01 -6.92
CA ALA A 323 0.07 22.13 -7.87
C ALA A 323 -0.93 21.28 -8.68
N ILE A 324 -1.91 20.66 -8.03
CA ILE A 324 -2.94 19.85 -8.69
C ILE A 324 -3.77 20.66 -9.67
N LYS A 325 -4.18 21.88 -9.28
CA LYS A 325 -4.93 22.79 -10.15
C LYS A 325 -4.10 23.17 -11.37
N ARG A 326 -2.83 23.55 -11.17
CA ARG A 326 -1.90 23.92 -12.23
C ARG A 326 -1.65 22.78 -13.21
N LEU A 327 -1.50 21.55 -12.72
CA LEU A 327 -1.18 20.36 -13.54
C LEU A 327 -2.42 19.67 -14.14
N GLY A 328 -3.63 20.08 -13.74
CA GLY A 328 -4.87 19.45 -14.17
C GLY A 328 -4.98 17.98 -13.76
N LEU A 329 -4.49 17.65 -12.56
CA LEU A 329 -4.54 16.30 -11.94
C LEU A 329 -5.75 16.14 -11.00
N ASN A 330 -6.75 17.01 -11.12
CA ASN A 330 -8.01 16.97 -10.39
C ASN A 330 -9.13 16.26 -11.18
N LYS A 331 -8.81 15.64 -12.32
CA LYS A 331 -9.82 15.01 -13.18
C LYS A 331 -10.29 13.69 -12.55
N ARG A 332 -11.59 13.61 -12.25
CA ARG A 332 -12.28 12.37 -11.88
C ARG A 332 -12.74 11.56 -13.09
N GLY A 333 -12.76 12.18 -14.28
CA GLY A 333 -13.12 11.52 -15.53
C GLY A 333 -12.17 10.35 -15.83
N GLY A 334 -12.73 9.18 -16.12
CA GLY A 334 -12.00 7.93 -16.34
C GLY A 334 -11.92 6.99 -15.14
N PHE A 335 -12.31 7.43 -13.93
CA PHE A 335 -12.35 6.56 -12.73
C PHE A 335 -13.76 6.07 -12.37
N ALA A 336 -14.78 6.45 -13.15
CA ALA A 336 -16.14 5.93 -13.00
C ALA A 336 -16.18 4.51 -13.57
N LEU A 337 -16.17 3.52 -12.68
CA LEU A 337 -16.18 2.11 -13.04
C LEU A 337 -17.60 1.60 -13.26
N ASP A 338 -17.76 0.71 -14.24
CA ASP A 338 -19.05 0.15 -14.63
C ASP A 338 -19.46 -1.00 -13.69
N CYS A 339 -20.52 -0.78 -12.91
CA CYS A 339 -21.13 -1.81 -12.07
C CYS A 339 -22.30 -2.53 -12.74
N ASP A 340 -22.87 -1.93 -13.79
CA ASP A 340 -24.05 -2.44 -14.48
C ASP A 340 -23.67 -3.58 -15.44
N ALA A 341 -22.41 -3.61 -15.88
CA ALA A 341 -21.84 -4.70 -16.67
C ALA A 341 -21.66 -6.02 -15.90
N PHE A 342 -21.85 -6.03 -14.56
CA PHE A 342 -21.66 -7.22 -13.72
C PHE A 342 -22.54 -8.38 -14.20
N CYS A 343 -21.89 -9.50 -14.52
CA CYS A 343 -22.55 -10.65 -15.12
C CYS A 343 -21.90 -11.95 -14.61
N PRO A 344 -22.45 -12.58 -13.56
CA PRO A 344 -22.05 -13.93 -13.16
C PRO A 344 -22.18 -14.91 -14.34
N PRO A 345 -21.16 -15.76 -14.60
CA PRO A 345 -21.27 -16.80 -15.63
C PRO A 345 -22.51 -17.68 -15.42
N GLY A 346 -23.30 -17.86 -16.47
CA GLY A 346 -24.58 -18.59 -16.41
C GLY A 346 -25.79 -17.77 -15.93
N GLY A 347 -25.59 -16.50 -15.54
CA GLY A 347 -26.69 -15.56 -15.31
C GLY A 347 -27.23 -14.98 -16.62
N GLN A 348 -28.55 -14.89 -16.76
CA GLN A 348 -29.17 -14.11 -17.84
C GLN A 348 -28.79 -12.64 -17.66
N MET A 349 -28.31 -11.98 -18.73
CA MET A 349 -28.17 -10.52 -18.70
C MET A 349 -29.55 -9.91 -18.44
N SER A 350 -29.64 -9.01 -17.45
CA SER A 350 -30.82 -8.17 -17.28
C SER A 350 -30.97 -7.35 -18.55
N LEU A 351 -31.92 -7.72 -19.41
CA LEU A 351 -32.36 -6.86 -20.51
C LEU A 351 -32.95 -5.60 -19.85
N LEU A 352 -32.18 -4.51 -19.85
CA LEU A 352 -32.69 -3.18 -19.57
C LEU A 352 -33.48 -2.66 -20.77
#